data_AF-A0A6P7GQ78-F1
#
_entry.id   AF-A0A6P7GQ78-F1
#
_cell.length_a   1.000
_cell.length_b   1.000
_cell.length_c   1.000
_cell.angle_alpha   90.00
_cell.angle_beta   90.00
_cell.angle_gamma   90.00
#
_symmetry.space_group_name_H-M   'P 1'
#
loop_
_entity.id
_entity.type
_entity.pdbx_description
1 polymer ?
#
loop_
_entity_poly.entity_id
_entity_poly.type
_entity_poly.pdbx_seq_one_letter_code
_entity_poly.pdbx_strand_id
1 'polypeptide(L)'
;GVEGLLYFKSAESDDPDPLNPDVELIFLAGTIAADNGDLYRRLFNIPRDTYDRIWQKYEKKAAYQIMPMLTHPKSFGFVKLASKNPFKWPKYYANFLSDPQNKDIKTFIAAIREIQRISKSPTLQQLGATLVRTQIPGKYVKVYS
;
A
#
# COMPACT_ATOMS: atom_id res chain seq x y z
N GLY A 1 -11.48 -3.47 11.40
CA GLY A 1 -11.35 -2.01 11.29
C GLY A 1 -9.88 -1.69 11.08
N VAL A 2 -9.39 -0.61 11.67
CA VAL A 2 -7.96 -0.42 11.94
C VAL A 2 -7.70 -0.96 13.34
N GLU A 3 -6.78 -1.91 13.47
CA GLU A 3 -6.45 -2.56 14.74
C GLU A 3 -5.24 -1.93 15.43
N GLY A 4 -4.44 -1.17 14.68
CA GLY A 4 -3.26 -0.48 15.21
C GLY A 4 -2.57 0.38 14.16
N LEU A 5 -1.79 1.33 14.64
CA LEU A 5 -0.96 2.22 13.85
C LEU A 5 0.47 2.18 14.39
N LEU A 6 1.45 2.17 13.49
CA LEU A 6 2.86 2.37 13.82
C LEU A 6 3.41 3.50 12.97
N TYR A 7 4.00 4.49 13.60
CA TYR A 7 4.77 5.52 12.93
C TYR A 7 6.25 5.28 13.15
N PHE A 8 7.05 5.43 12.10
CA PHE A 8 8.50 5.38 12.25
C PHE A 8 9.18 6.27 11.22
N LYS A 9 10.42 6.65 11.56
CA LYS A 9 11.32 7.38 10.66
C LYS A 9 12.19 6.38 9.92
N SER A 10 12.08 6.38 8.60
CA SER A 10 12.86 5.55 7.70
C SER A 10 14.28 6.11 7.54
N ALA A 11 15.20 5.26 7.10
CA ALA A 11 16.57 5.67 6.78
C ALA A 11 16.65 6.63 5.57
N GLU A 12 15.55 6.80 4.83
CA GLU A 12 15.47 7.67 3.65
C GLU A 12 15.00 9.10 3.99
N SER A 13 14.58 9.33 5.24
CA SER A 13 14.09 10.63 5.71
C SER A 13 15.21 11.67 5.70
N ASP A 14 14.93 12.83 5.09
CA ASP A 14 15.79 14.01 5.10
C ASP A 14 15.45 15.01 6.21
N ASP A 15 14.44 14.70 7.02
CA ASP A 15 13.99 15.59 8.09
C ASP A 15 14.95 15.53 9.29
N PRO A 16 15.46 16.67 9.79
CA PRO A 16 16.40 16.69 10.91
C PRO A 16 15.77 16.32 12.26
N ASP A 17 14.45 16.43 12.40
CA ASP A 17 13.76 16.08 13.64
C ASP A 17 13.60 14.55 13.75
N PRO A 18 14.24 13.88 14.73
CA PRO A 18 14.09 12.45 14.91
C PRO A 18 12.66 12.02 15.26
N LEU A 19 11.81 12.94 15.73
CA LEU A 19 10.42 12.69 16.09
C LEU A 19 9.44 12.87 14.93
N ASN A 20 9.91 13.28 13.74
CA ASN A 20 9.05 13.42 12.57
C ASN A 20 9.10 12.15 11.69
N PRO A 21 8.07 11.27 11.75
CA PRO A 21 8.03 10.02 10.97
C PRO A 21 7.63 10.29 9.52
N ASP A 22 8.28 9.61 8.58
CA ASP A 22 7.96 9.63 7.15
C ASP A 22 7.13 8.41 6.69
N VAL A 23 6.86 7.46 7.59
CA VAL A 23 6.04 6.27 7.31
C VAL A 23 5.02 6.01 8.42
N GLU A 24 3.80 5.67 8.01
CA GLU A 24 2.74 5.07 8.81
C GLU A 24 2.46 3.64 8.33
N LEU A 25 2.39 2.69 9.26
CA LEU A 25 1.90 1.32 9.00
C LEU A 25 0.53 1.15 9.65
N ILE A 26 -0.45 0.81 8.82
CA ILE A 26 -1.85 0.61 9.22
C ILE A 26 -2.14 -0.88 9.29
N PHE A 27 -2.46 -1.39 10.49
CA PHE A 27 -2.74 -2.79 10.73
C PHE A 27 -4.23 -3.07 10.57
N LEU A 28 -4.57 -4.02 9.72
CA LEU A 28 -5.94 -4.41 9.40
C LEU A 28 -6.14 -5.91 9.66
N ALA A 29 -7.17 -6.25 10.45
CA ALA A 29 -7.65 -7.64 10.60
C ALA A 29 -8.46 -8.15 9.39
N GLY A 30 -8.50 -7.36 8.30
CA GLY A 30 -9.14 -7.72 7.04
C GLY A 30 -8.13 -7.71 5.90
N THR A 31 -8.45 -8.47 4.84
CA THR A 31 -7.69 -8.46 3.58
C THR A 31 -8.66 -8.30 2.41
N ILE A 32 -8.12 -8.11 1.20
CA ILE A 32 -8.91 -8.11 -0.03
C ILE A 32 -9.77 -9.40 -0.19
N ALA A 33 -9.38 -10.53 0.42
CA ALA A 33 -10.12 -11.78 0.36
C ALA A 33 -11.26 -11.89 1.39
N ALA A 34 -11.42 -10.91 2.28
CA ALA A 34 -12.32 -11.03 3.44
C ALA A 34 -13.81 -11.09 3.08
N ASP A 35 -14.20 -10.56 1.92
CA ASP A 35 -15.58 -10.55 1.43
C ASP A 35 -15.79 -11.47 0.22
N ASN A 36 -14.88 -12.44 0.02
CA ASN A 36 -14.90 -13.39 -1.09
C ASN A 36 -14.96 -12.73 -2.48
N GLY A 37 -14.34 -11.54 -2.62
CA GLY A 37 -14.19 -10.88 -3.91
C GLY A 37 -15.45 -10.17 -4.38
N ASP A 38 -16.33 -9.80 -3.44
CA ASP A 38 -17.51 -9.02 -3.74
C ASP A 38 -17.15 -7.52 -3.85
N LEU A 39 -17.17 -6.79 -2.74
CA LEU A 39 -17.03 -5.34 -2.67
C LEU A 39 -15.57 -4.87 -2.74
N TYR A 40 -14.65 -5.44 -1.95
CA TYR A 40 -13.29 -4.94 -1.78
C TYR A 40 -12.50 -4.92 -3.09
N ARG A 41 -12.57 -5.99 -3.89
CA ARG A 41 -11.91 -5.97 -5.20
C ARG A 41 -12.41 -4.84 -6.11
N ARG A 42 -13.70 -4.49 -6.03
CA ARG A 42 -14.29 -3.43 -6.86
C ARG A 42 -13.88 -2.05 -6.36
N LEU A 43 -13.85 -1.86 -5.04
CA LEU A 43 -13.40 -0.61 -4.42
C LEU A 43 -11.95 -0.29 -4.78
N PHE A 44 -11.07 -1.31 -4.80
CA PHE A 44 -9.67 -1.15 -5.19
C PHE A 44 -9.41 -1.31 -6.69
N ASN A 45 -10.46 -1.39 -7.51
CA ASN A 45 -10.39 -1.57 -8.96
C ASN A 45 -9.49 -2.76 -9.39
N ILE A 46 -9.57 -3.87 -8.66
CA ILE A 46 -8.84 -5.11 -8.91
C ILE A 46 -9.67 -5.98 -9.89
N PRO A 47 -9.12 -6.29 -11.09
CA PRO A 47 -9.76 -7.21 -12.04
C PRO A 47 -10.03 -8.60 -11.43
N ARG A 48 -11.10 -9.25 -11.88
CA ARG A 48 -11.53 -10.56 -11.35
C ARG A 48 -10.45 -11.64 -11.50
N ASP A 49 -9.77 -11.68 -12.65
CA ASP A 49 -8.70 -12.62 -12.96
C ASP A 49 -7.47 -12.42 -12.05
N THR A 50 -7.09 -11.17 -11.78
CA THR A 50 -6.05 -10.84 -10.80
C THR A 50 -6.48 -11.24 -9.39
N TYR A 51 -7.75 -11.01 -9.04
CA TYR A 51 -8.31 -11.45 -7.77
C TYR A 51 -8.19 -12.98 -7.61
N ASP A 52 -8.65 -13.73 -8.60
CA ASP A 52 -8.68 -15.19 -8.56
C ASP A 52 -7.28 -15.80 -8.41
N ARG A 53 -6.30 -15.23 -9.11
CA ARG A 53 -4.92 -15.71 -9.05
C ARG A 53 -4.27 -15.48 -7.68
N ILE A 54 -4.50 -14.32 -7.06
CA ILE A 54 -3.80 -13.93 -5.83
C ILE A 54 -4.60 -14.29 -4.58
N TRP A 55 -5.87 -13.88 -4.50
CA TRP A 55 -6.64 -13.80 -3.25
C TRP A 55 -7.68 -14.91 -3.06
N GLN A 56 -8.25 -15.49 -4.13
CA GLN A 56 -9.31 -16.51 -4.00
C GLN A 56 -8.93 -17.68 -3.10
N LYS A 57 -7.67 -18.16 -3.17
CA LYS A 57 -7.19 -19.26 -2.31
C LYS A 57 -7.06 -18.92 -0.82
N TYR A 58 -7.24 -17.66 -0.45
CA TYR A 58 -7.20 -17.16 0.92
C TYR A 58 -8.59 -16.79 1.45
N GLU A 59 -9.64 -16.97 0.65
CA GLU A 59 -11.02 -16.83 1.12
C GLU A 59 -11.28 -17.76 2.32
N LYS A 60 -12.04 -17.25 3.30
CA LYS A 60 -12.38 -17.95 4.54
C LYS A 60 -11.16 -18.40 5.39
N LYS A 61 -9.95 -17.92 5.08
CA LYS A 61 -8.76 -18.13 5.92
C LYS A 61 -8.52 -16.90 6.78
N ALA A 62 -8.06 -17.13 8.01
CA ALA A 62 -7.59 -16.06 8.87
C ALA A 62 -6.36 -15.41 8.21
N ALA A 63 -6.44 -14.12 7.93
CA ALA A 63 -5.38 -13.33 7.31
C ALA A 63 -5.47 -11.89 7.81
N TYR A 64 -4.33 -11.21 7.82
CA TYR A 64 -4.22 -9.80 8.16
C TYR A 64 -3.46 -9.06 7.07
N GLN A 65 -3.58 -7.74 7.04
CA GLN A 65 -2.86 -6.87 6.13
C GLN A 65 -2.19 -5.74 6.90
N ILE A 66 -0.99 -5.36 6.48
CA ILE A 66 -0.31 -4.15 6.94
C ILE A 66 -0.15 -3.24 5.72
N MET A 67 -0.76 -2.07 5.75
CA MET A 67 -0.69 -1.09 4.68
C MET A 67 0.33 0.01 5.03
N PRO A 68 1.42 0.16 4.25
CA PRO A 68 2.30 1.31 4.41
C PRO A 68 1.68 2.55 3.76
N MET A 69 1.84 3.69 4.40
CA MET A 69 1.50 5.01 3.89
C MET A 69 2.67 5.96 4.15
N LEU A 70 3.01 6.79 3.16
CA LEU A 70 4.00 7.84 3.33
C LEU A 70 3.31 9.07 3.90
N THR A 71 3.79 9.58 5.02
CA THR A 71 3.24 10.80 5.67
C THR A 71 3.78 12.07 5.02
N HIS A 72 4.94 11.97 4.34
CA HIS A 72 5.62 13.09 3.69
C HIS A 72 6.02 12.74 2.24
N PRO A 73 5.05 12.39 1.36
CA PRO A 73 5.36 12.07 -0.04
C PRO A 73 5.95 13.29 -0.76
N LYS A 74 6.92 13.05 -1.63
CA LYS A 74 7.60 14.06 -2.44
C LYS A 74 6.99 14.18 -3.84
N SER A 75 6.19 13.19 -4.27
CA SER A 75 5.41 13.25 -5.51
C SER A 75 4.26 14.24 -5.40
N PHE A 76 4.06 15.06 -6.43
CA PHE A 76 2.96 16.02 -6.50
C PHE A 76 2.01 15.72 -7.67
N GLY A 77 0.74 15.62 -7.33
CA GLY A 77 -0.36 15.56 -8.28
C GLY A 77 -0.97 16.93 -8.58
N PHE A 78 -1.96 16.96 -9.46
CA PHE A 78 -2.79 18.14 -9.69
C PHE A 78 -4.22 17.74 -10.06
N VAL A 79 -5.14 18.69 -9.88
CA VAL A 79 -6.55 18.55 -10.26
C VAL A 79 -6.85 19.54 -11.37
N LYS A 80 -7.48 19.08 -12.44
CA LYS A 80 -7.88 19.92 -13.57
C LYS A 80 -9.39 19.86 -13.76
N LEU A 81 -10.03 21.02 -13.85
CA LEU A 81 -11.45 21.08 -14.20
C LEU A 81 -11.67 20.44 -15.58
N ALA A 82 -12.63 19.51 -15.66
CA ALA A 82 -12.97 18.84 -16.91
C ALA A 82 -13.82 19.74 -17.84
N SER A 83 -14.50 20.73 -17.27
CA SER A 83 -15.32 21.72 -17.96
C SER A 83 -15.66 22.89 -17.03
N LYS A 84 -16.34 23.92 -17.54
CA LYS A 84 -16.92 25.02 -16.73
C LYS A 84 -18.17 24.60 -15.92
N ASN A 85 -18.75 23.43 -16.19
CA ASN A 85 -19.92 22.94 -15.47
C ASN A 85 -19.50 22.42 -14.07
N PRO A 86 -20.00 23.00 -12.96
CA PRO A 86 -19.62 22.60 -11.60
C PRO A 86 -20.13 21.20 -11.20
N PHE A 87 -21.11 20.64 -11.91
CA PHE A 87 -21.62 19.28 -11.68
C PHE A 87 -20.80 18.19 -12.38
N LYS A 88 -19.80 18.57 -13.20
CA LYS A 88 -18.91 17.62 -13.86
C LYS A 88 -17.68 17.37 -13.02
N TRP A 89 -17.42 16.10 -12.70
CA TRP A 89 -16.24 15.69 -11.96
C TRP A 89 -14.94 16.21 -12.59
N PRO A 90 -13.99 16.72 -11.79
CA PRO A 90 -12.69 17.13 -12.30
C PRO A 90 -11.85 15.90 -12.66
N LYS A 91 -10.74 16.15 -13.36
CA LYS A 91 -9.72 15.14 -13.64
C LYS A 91 -8.66 15.18 -12.56
N TYR A 92 -8.36 14.02 -11.98
CA TYR A 92 -7.35 13.84 -10.95
C TYR A 92 -6.10 13.23 -11.57
N TYR A 93 -4.95 13.85 -11.33
CA TYR A 93 -3.65 13.35 -11.76
C TYR A 93 -2.78 13.20 -10.51
N ALA A 94 -2.73 12.01 -9.94
CA ALA A 94 -2.05 11.79 -8.67
C ALA A 94 -0.52 11.83 -8.78
N ASN A 95 0.03 11.36 -9.91
CA ASN A 95 1.47 11.26 -10.16
C ASN A 95 2.22 10.54 -9.02
N PHE A 96 1.63 9.51 -8.44
CA PHE A 96 2.28 8.76 -7.37
C PHE A 96 3.64 8.20 -7.83
N LEU A 97 4.62 8.23 -6.93
CA LEU A 97 5.95 7.67 -7.15
C LEU A 97 6.71 8.30 -8.34
N SER A 98 6.41 9.56 -8.65
CA SER A 98 7.02 10.29 -9.77
C SER A 98 8.02 11.34 -9.32
N ASP A 99 8.41 11.36 -8.05
CA ASP A 99 9.36 12.32 -7.54
C ASP A 99 10.74 12.11 -8.21
N PRO A 100 11.45 13.19 -8.62
CA PRO A 100 12.66 13.05 -9.46
C PRO A 100 13.80 12.24 -8.81
N GLN A 101 13.81 12.12 -7.49
CA GLN A 101 14.86 11.42 -6.74
C GLN A 101 14.46 9.99 -6.33
N ASN A 102 13.25 9.55 -6.72
CA ASN A 102 12.63 8.31 -6.31
C ASN A 102 12.60 8.11 -4.78
N LYS A 103 12.51 9.20 -4.01
CA LYS A 103 12.43 9.16 -2.55
C LYS A 103 11.19 8.39 -2.10
N ASP A 104 10.04 8.61 -2.74
CA ASP A 104 8.80 7.91 -2.36
C ASP A 104 8.96 6.40 -2.53
N ILE A 105 9.57 5.97 -3.63
CA ILE A 105 9.84 4.55 -3.90
C ILE A 105 10.79 3.97 -2.84
N LYS A 106 11.88 4.67 -2.52
CA LYS A 106 12.86 4.21 -1.53
C LYS A 106 12.23 4.10 -0.13
N THR A 107 11.45 5.10 0.28
CA THR A 107 10.74 5.08 1.56
C THR A 107 9.72 3.94 1.61
N PHE A 108 8.97 3.67 0.53
CA PHE A 108 8.10 2.48 0.45
C PHE A 108 8.87 1.17 0.58
N ILE A 109 10.05 1.05 -0.04
CA ILE A 109 10.91 -0.14 0.11
C ILE A 109 11.34 -0.30 1.58
N ALA A 110 11.71 0.79 2.27
CA ALA A 110 12.02 0.75 3.69
C ALA A 110 10.81 0.29 4.53
N ALA A 111 9.61 0.81 4.24
CA ALA A 111 8.37 0.37 4.87
C ALA A 111 8.08 -1.12 4.66
N ILE A 112 8.26 -1.64 3.44
CA ILE A 112 8.07 -3.06 3.15
C ILE A 112 9.07 -3.92 3.92
N ARG A 113 10.33 -3.50 4.02
CA ARG A 113 11.34 -4.22 4.83
C ARG A 113 10.97 -4.25 6.31
N GLU A 114 10.41 -3.16 6.81
CA GLU A 114 9.95 -3.10 8.20
C GLU A 114 8.73 -4.00 8.44
N ILE A 115 7.77 -4.03 7.50
CA ILE A 115 6.66 -4.99 7.52
C ILE A 115 7.18 -6.43 7.53
N GLN A 116 8.19 -6.75 6.72
CA GLN A 116 8.81 -8.08 6.70
C GLN A 116 9.50 -8.42 8.04
N ARG A 117 10.16 -7.46 8.68
CA ARG A 117 10.75 -7.62 10.01
C ARG A 117 9.67 -7.91 11.06
N ILE A 118 8.60 -7.11 11.08
CA ILE A 118 7.45 -7.29 11.98
C ILE A 118 6.81 -8.66 11.78
N SER A 119 6.58 -9.06 10.52
CA SER A 119 5.97 -10.36 10.15
C SER A 119 6.79 -11.56 10.66
N LYS A 120 8.11 -11.38 10.85
CA LYS A 120 9.04 -12.38 11.40
C LYS A 120 9.16 -12.33 12.93
N SER A 121 8.42 -11.46 13.61
CA SER A 121 8.43 -11.39 15.08
C SER A 121 8.00 -12.72 15.71
N PRO A 122 8.53 -13.09 16.89
CA PRO A 122 8.19 -14.36 17.55
C PRO A 122 6.70 -14.58 17.71
N THR A 123 5.95 -13.54 18.09
CA THR A 123 4.49 -13.60 18.27
C THR A 123 3.76 -13.97 16.98
N LEU A 124 4.11 -13.33 15.85
CA LEU A 124 3.46 -13.65 14.57
C LEU A 124 3.90 -15.00 14.02
N GLN A 125 5.14 -15.42 14.27
CA GLN A 125 5.62 -16.75 13.90
C GLN A 125 4.92 -17.86 14.70
N GLN A 126 4.65 -17.64 16.00
CA GLN A 126 3.87 -18.57 16.83
C GLN A 126 2.43 -18.73 16.32
N LEU A 127 1.84 -17.68 15.73
CA LEU A 127 0.53 -17.72 15.09
C LEU A 127 0.55 -18.36 13.68
N GLY A 128 1.72 -18.83 13.21
CA GLY A 128 1.88 -19.43 11.88
C GLY A 128 1.71 -18.43 10.74
N ALA A 129 1.92 -17.12 10.99
CA ALA A 129 1.80 -16.10 9.98
C ALA A 129 2.81 -16.30 8.84
N THR A 130 2.32 -16.34 7.60
CA THR A 130 3.15 -16.47 6.40
C THR A 130 2.82 -15.39 5.38
N LEU A 131 3.85 -14.89 4.70
CA LEU A 131 3.68 -13.93 3.63
C LEU A 131 3.05 -14.60 2.40
N VAL A 132 2.13 -13.89 1.74
CA VAL A 132 1.60 -14.30 0.43
C VAL A 132 2.74 -14.34 -0.58
N ARG A 133 2.98 -15.51 -1.20
CA ARG A 133 4.08 -15.74 -2.16
C ARG A 133 3.64 -15.72 -3.62
N THR A 134 2.36 -15.47 -3.90
CA THR A 134 1.86 -15.38 -5.27
C THR A 134 2.49 -14.17 -5.95
N GLN A 135 3.09 -14.37 -7.12
CA GLN A 135 3.58 -13.25 -7.92
C GLN A 135 2.39 -12.42 -8.43
N ILE A 136 2.52 -11.10 -8.35
CA ILE A 136 1.50 -10.19 -8.88
C ILE A 136 1.50 -10.31 -10.41
N PRO A 137 0.35 -10.61 -11.04
CA PRO A 137 0.23 -10.64 -12.49
C PRO A 137 0.46 -9.23 -13.07
N GLY A 138 1.45 -9.09 -13.94
CA GLY A 138 1.73 -7.84 -14.65
C GLY A 138 3.09 -7.85 -15.34
N LYS A 139 3.23 -7.08 -16.42
CA LYS A 139 4.55 -6.75 -16.97
C LYS A 139 5.11 -5.60 -16.13
N TYR A 140 6.33 -5.71 -15.61
CA TYR A 140 7.04 -4.59 -15.01
C TYR A 140 6.96 -3.39 -15.96
N VAL A 141 6.31 -2.31 -15.57
CA VAL A 141 6.47 -1.04 -16.28
C VAL A 141 7.88 -0.60 -15.93
N LYS A 142 8.80 -0.71 -16.89
CA LYS A 142 10.12 -0.06 -16.79
C LYS A 142 9.84 1.43 -16.63
N VAL A 143 10.01 1.94 -15.42
CA VAL A 143 10.08 3.37 -15.17
C VAL A 143 11.42 3.78 -15.78
N TYR A 144 11.37 4.35 -16.98
CA TYR A 144 12.57 4.87 -17.64
C TYR A 144 13.06 6.06 -16.83
N SER A 145 14.36 6.00 -16.50
CA SER A 145 15.18 7.07 -15.94
C SER A 145 15.25 8.28 -16.85
#